data_AF-A0A1C6HAB2-F1
#
_entry.id   AF-A0A1C6HAB2-F1
#
_cell.length_a   1.000
_cell.length_b   1.000
_cell.length_c   1.000
_cell.angle_alpha   90.00
_cell.angle_beta   90.00
_cell.angle_gamma   90.00
#
_symmetry.space_group_name_H-M   'P 1'
#
loop_
_entity.id
_entity.type
_entity.pdbx_description
1 polymer ?
#
loop_
_entity_poly.entity_id
_entity_poly.type
_entity_poly.pdbx_seq_one_letter_code
_entity_poly.pdbx_strand_id
1 'polypeptide(L)' 'MANLMLYAKGKGDTCFGAVDMANGAFPVPLMHATLVPEAKLDILKQRASLLHRMHPDTVFQIRYAGAPKVLYQAGGEAE' A
#
# COMPACT_ATOMS: atom_id res chain seq x y z
N MET A 1 2.54 17.68 9.01
CA MET A 1 2.50 16.23 9.27
C MET A 1 2.18 15.54 7.96
N ALA A 2 3.06 14.67 7.47
CA ALA A 2 2.79 13.91 6.26
C ALA A 2 2.00 12.65 6.62
N ASN A 3 1.04 12.29 5.77
CA ASN A 3 0.30 11.05 5.88
C ASN A 3 0.83 10.05 4.87
N LEU A 4 0.88 8.80 5.26
CA LEU A 4 1.25 7.66 4.47
C LEU A 4 0.00 6.97 3.94
N MET A 5 0.10 6.36 2.78
CA MET A 5 -0.91 5.52 2.17
C MET A 5 -0.27 4.22 1.71
N LEU A 6 -0.98 3.13 1.93
CA LEU A 6 -0.64 1.84 1.36
C LEU A 6 -1.41 1.67 0.04
N TYR A 7 -0.70 1.25 -0.97
CA TYR A 7 -1.21 0.95 -2.30
C TYR A 7 -0.99 -0.52 -2.59
N ALA A 8 -1.90 -1.12 -3.37
CA ALA A 8 -1.81 -2.48 -3.84
C ALA A 8 -2.02 -2.50 -5.37
N LYS A 9 -1.26 -3.36 -6.05
CA LYS A 9 -1.42 -3.66 -7.48
C LYS A 9 -1.40 -5.17 -7.63
N GLY A 10 -2.53 -5.74 -8.04
CA GLY A 10 -2.63 -7.16 -8.33
C GLY A 10 -1.97 -7.51 -9.66
N LYS A 11 -1.72 -8.80 -9.86
CA LYS A 11 -1.26 -9.35 -11.13
C LYS A 11 -2.33 -9.17 -12.21
N GLY A 12 -2.05 -8.31 -13.18
CA GLY A 12 -2.98 -7.93 -14.25
C GLY A 12 -3.58 -6.54 -14.10
N ASP A 13 -3.39 -5.88 -12.95
CA ASP A 13 -3.82 -4.50 -12.77
C ASP A 13 -2.90 -3.54 -13.51
N THR A 14 -3.47 -2.58 -14.23
CA THR A 14 -2.71 -1.55 -14.94
C THR A 14 -2.25 -0.42 -14.01
N CYS A 15 -2.89 -0.26 -12.84
CA CYS A 15 -2.62 0.84 -11.90
C CYS A 15 -2.66 0.36 -10.44
N PHE A 16 -2.01 1.11 -9.56
CA PHE A 16 -2.07 0.89 -8.11
C PHE A 16 -3.38 1.43 -7.54
N GLY A 17 -4.15 0.59 -6.84
CA GLY A 17 -5.26 1.01 -6.00
C GLY A 17 -4.79 1.30 -4.57
N ALA A 18 -5.59 2.03 -3.80
CA ALA A 18 -5.32 2.22 -2.38
C ALA A 18 -5.74 0.97 -1.58
N VAL A 19 -5.25 0.86 -0.34
CA VAL A 19 -5.67 -0.15 0.61
C VAL A 19 -6.54 0.47 1.68
N ASP A 20 -7.72 -0.11 1.87
CA ASP A 20 -8.55 0.14 3.04
C ASP A 20 -8.12 -0.83 4.15
N MET A 21 -7.33 -0.35 5.09
CA MET A 21 -6.91 -1.16 6.24
C MET A 21 -7.98 -1.31 7.31
N ALA A 22 -9.04 -0.50 7.30
CA ALA A 22 -10.14 -0.62 8.26
C ALA A 22 -11.03 -1.81 7.91
N ASN A 23 -11.31 -1.99 6.61
CA ASN A 23 -12.12 -3.10 6.11
C ASN A 23 -11.29 -4.27 5.55
N GLY A 24 -9.97 -4.10 5.43
CA GLY A 24 -9.08 -5.10 4.85
C GLY A 24 -9.27 -5.28 3.34
N ALA A 25 -9.83 -4.28 2.65
CA ALA A 25 -10.17 -4.34 1.23
C ALA A 25 -9.07 -3.71 0.37
N PHE A 26 -8.67 -4.40 -0.70
CA PHE A 26 -7.74 -3.89 -1.70
C PHE A 26 -7.85 -4.67 -3.01
N PRO A 27 -7.59 -4.02 -4.17
CA PRO A 27 -7.43 -2.57 -4.35
C PRO A 27 -8.77 -1.81 -4.22
N VAL A 28 -8.76 -0.61 -3.60
CA VAL A 28 -9.91 0.30 -3.50
C VAL A 28 -9.62 1.69 -4.10
N PRO A 29 -10.65 2.47 -4.50
CA PRO A 29 -10.47 3.86 -4.89
C PRO A 29 -9.87 4.72 -3.77
N LEU A 30 -9.18 5.80 -4.12
CA LEU A 30 -8.53 6.73 -3.17
C LEU A 30 -9.48 7.24 -2.07
N MET A 31 -10.79 7.36 -2.35
CA MET A 31 -11.79 7.79 -1.37
C MET A 31 -11.92 6.87 -0.16
N HIS A 32 -11.53 5.59 -0.31
CA HIS A 32 -11.55 4.57 0.75
C HIS A 32 -10.16 4.30 1.32
N ALA A 33 -9.15 5.07 0.90
CA ALA A 33 -7.79 4.86 1.37
C ALA A 33 -7.68 5.14 2.87
N THR A 34 -7.00 4.25 3.59
CA THR A 34 -6.62 4.53 4.97
C THR A 34 -5.38 5.41 5.00
N LEU A 35 -5.51 6.63 5.54
CA LEU A 35 -4.38 7.50 5.85
C LEU A 35 -3.71 7.06 7.15
N VAL A 36 -2.39 6.90 7.12
CA VAL A 36 -1.60 6.46 8.26
C VAL A 36 -0.60 7.55 8.65
N PRO A 37 -0.50 7.93 9.93
CA PRO A 37 0.52 8.88 10.36
C PRO A 37 1.94 8.35 10.07
N GLU A 38 2.85 9.21 9.65
CA GLU A 38 4.25 8.84 9.36
C GLU A 38 4.95 8.13 10.53
N ALA A 39 4.60 8.50 11.77
CA ALA A 39 5.11 7.85 12.99
C ALA A 39 4.82 6.33 13.06
N LYS A 40 3.89 5.81 12.24
CA LYS A 40 3.54 4.39 12.15
C LYS A 40 4.13 3.70 10.91
N LEU A 41 5.11 4.31 10.24
CA LEU A 41 5.74 3.78 9.03
C LEU A 41 6.23 2.34 9.21
N ASP A 42 6.95 2.03 10.28
CA ASP A 42 7.53 0.69 10.46
C ASP A 42 6.46 -0.38 10.70
N ILE A 43 5.37 -0.03 11.40
CA ILE A 43 4.18 -0.89 11.54
C ILE A 43 3.54 -1.11 10.16
N LEU A 44 3.47 -0.06 9.34
CA LEU A 44 2.90 -0.14 8.00
C LEU A 44 3.75 -1.02 7.07
N LYS A 45 5.09 -0.95 7.17
CA LYS A 45 6.02 -1.85 6.45
C LYS A 45 5.76 -3.30 6.82
N GLN A 46 5.69 -3.62 8.12
CA GLN A 46 5.40 -4.98 8.58
C GLN A 46 4.06 -5.49 8.04
N ARG A 47 3.02 -4.65 8.07
CA ARG A 47 1.71 -4.97 7.49
C ARG A 47 1.78 -5.21 5.99
N ALA A 48 2.48 -4.36 5.23
CA ALA A 48 2.67 -4.55 3.80
C ALA A 48 3.39 -5.86 3.49
N SER A 49 4.43 -6.23 4.26
CA SER A 49 5.11 -7.52 4.12
C SER A 49 4.18 -8.70 4.44
N LEU A 50 3.34 -8.59 5.48
CA LEU A 50 2.36 -9.62 5.83
C LEU A 50 1.30 -9.79 4.75
N LEU A 51 0.76 -8.68 4.23
CA LEU A 51 -0.21 -8.69 3.14
C LEU A 51 0.38 -9.32 1.87
N HIS A 52 1.63 -9.01 1.54
CA HIS A 52 2.32 -9.65 0.43
C HIS A 52 2.52 -11.16 0.65
N ARG A 53 2.83 -11.60 1.88
CA ARG A 53 2.91 -13.04 2.18
C ARG A 53 1.57 -13.75 2.01
N MET A 54 0.46 -13.08 2.32
CA MET A 54 -0.89 -13.62 2.11
C MET A 54 -1.34 -13.57 0.65
N HIS A 55 -0.84 -12.57 -0.09
CA HIS A 55 -1.18 -12.32 -1.51
C HIS A 55 0.11 -12.14 -2.32
N PRO A 56 0.83 -13.25 -2.62
CA PRO A 56 2.15 -13.20 -3.27
C PRO A 56 2.11 -12.61 -4.68
N ASP A 57 0.96 -12.69 -5.36
CA ASP A 57 0.75 -12.09 -6.69
C ASP A 57 0.43 -10.58 -6.63
N THR A 58 0.40 -9.97 -5.44
CA THR A 58 0.08 -8.54 -5.27
C THR A 58 1.30 -7.77 -4.78
N VAL A 59 1.61 -6.67 -5.46
CA VAL A 59 2.66 -5.72 -5.05
C VAL A 59 2.04 -4.66 -4.16
N PHE A 60 2.62 -4.46 -2.99
CA PHE A 60 2.20 -3.44 -2.03
C PHE A 60 3.24 -2.33 -1.94
N GLN A 61 2.82 -1.08 -1.99
CA GLN A 61 3.71 0.08 -1.89
C GLN A 61 3.21 1.08 -0.86
N ILE A 62 4.12 1.55 -0.02
CA ILE A 62 3.87 2.65 0.90
C ILE A 62 4.39 3.93 0.25
N ARG A 63 3.53 4.94 0.13
CA ARG A 63 3.88 6.26 -0.40
C ARG A 63 3.33 7.34 0.53
N TYR A 64 3.83 8.57 0.41
CA TYR A 64 3.12 9.70 1.01
C TYR A 64 1.81 9.93 0.25
N ALA A 65 0.76 10.30 0.99
CA ALA A 65 -0.53 10.66 0.40
C ALA A 65 -0.33 11.81 -0.60
N GLY A 66 -0.69 11.56 -1.86
CA GLY A 66 -0.54 12.54 -2.94
C GLY A 66 0.88 12.71 -3.50
N ALA A 67 1.85 11.89 -3.10
CA ALA A 67 3.21 11.93 -3.66
C ALA A 67 3.54 10.65 -4.46
N PRO A 68 4.34 10.76 -5.54
CA PRO A 68 4.80 9.60 -6.28
C PRO A 68 5.91 8.81 -5.56
N LYS A 69 6.52 9.40 -4.51
CA LYS A 69 7.67 8.82 -3.83
C LYS A 69 7.29 7.55 -3.07
N VAL A 70 7.90 6.43 -3.47
CA VAL A 70 7.81 5.14 -2.78
C VAL A 70 8.77 5.12 -1.60
N LEU A 71 8.23 4.83 -0.42
CA LEU A 71 9.00 4.72 0.83
C LEU A 71 9.32 3.27 1.15
N TYR A 72 8.48 2.35 0.70
CA TYR A 72 8.66 0.92 0.90
C TYR A 72 7.83 0.15 -0.12
N GLN A 73 8.32 -1.02 -0.54
CA GLN A 73 7.60 -1.95 -1.39
C GLN A 73 7.74 -3.36 -0.82
N ALA A 74 6.62 -4.10 -0.83
CA ALA A 74 6.60 -5.54 -0.58
C ALA A 74 6.06 -6.25 -1.82
N GLY A 75 6.85 -7.20 -2.34
CA GLY A 75 6.60 -7.86 -3.61
C GLY A 75 7.50 -7.37 -4.74
N GLY A 76 7.57 -8.16 -5.81
CA GLY A 76 8.54 -8.08 -6.92
C GLY A 76 8.72 -6.69 -7.52
N GLU A 77 9.83 -6.49 -8.25
CA GLU A 77 10.22 -5.22 -8.85
C GLU A 77 9.03 -4.58 -9.58
N ALA A 78 8.75 -3.32 -9.22
CA ALA A 78 7.80 -2.52 -9.97
C ALA A 78 8.46 -2.19 -11.32
N GLU A 79 8.32 -3.09 -12.30
CA GLU A 79 8.47 -2.72 -13.71
C GLU A 79 7.35 -1.75 -14.13
#